data_AF-A0A959DXE4-F1
#
_entry.id   AF-A0A959DXE4-F1
#
_cell.length_a   1.000
_cell.length_b   1.000
_cell.length_c   1.000
_cell.angle_alpha   90.00
_cell.angle_beta   90.00
_cell.angle_gamma   90.00
#
_symmetry.space_group_name_H-M   'P 1'
#
loop_
_entity.id
_entity.type
_entity.pdbx_description
1 polymer ?
#
loop_
_entity_poly.entity_id
_entity_poly.type
_entity_poly.pdbx_seq_one_letter_code
_entity_poly.pdbx_strand_id
1 'polypeptide(L)'
;MTPSNNKFAAAAECEYTIQFQILAEVEFGVVSKKCRNFGICRITPAKLDDLGSATTQDRKSTAIATVFCKNHVEMDFLKHSITSSTYDRYFSCKRFLVDEDFEYSLPQSKSVDFSIQKGEYDIQENNTLIKVIFK
;
A
#
# COMPACT_ATOMS: atom_id res chain seq x y z
N MET A 1 -50.83 -15.88 -3.60
CA MET A 1 -50.01 -15.90 -4.84
C MET A 1 -49.75 -14.43 -5.17
N THR A 2 -48.57 -13.83 -5.07
CA THR A 2 -47.17 -14.26 -5.25
C THR A 2 -46.25 -13.37 -4.40
N PRO A 3 -45.04 -13.84 -4.03
CA PRO A 3 -44.00 -13.03 -3.39
C PRO A 3 -43.03 -12.44 -4.45
N SER A 4 -42.48 -11.26 -4.22
CA SER A 4 -41.26 -10.79 -4.89
C SER A 4 -40.66 -9.63 -4.10
N ASN A 5 -39.60 -9.89 -3.34
CA ASN A 5 -38.19 -9.78 -3.76
C ASN A 5 -37.66 -8.33 -3.69
N ASN A 6 -37.28 -7.91 -2.48
CA ASN A 6 -36.25 -6.89 -2.31
C ASN A 6 -34.97 -7.58 -1.85
N LYS A 7 -34.12 -7.91 -2.83
CA LYS A 7 -32.80 -8.54 -2.63
C LYS A 7 -31.74 -7.80 -3.46
N PHE A 8 -31.73 -6.47 -3.42
CA PHE A 8 -30.70 -5.66 -4.09
C PHE A 8 -30.39 -4.41 -3.26
N ALA A 9 -29.63 -4.57 -2.17
CA ALA A 9 -29.01 -3.45 -1.46
C ALA A 9 -27.71 -3.80 -0.71
N ALA A 10 -27.13 -5.00 -0.91
CA ALA A 10 -25.98 -5.45 -0.11
C ALA A 10 -24.62 -5.43 -0.85
N ALA A 11 -24.58 -5.06 -2.14
CA ALA A 11 -23.38 -5.24 -2.97
C ALA A 11 -22.50 -3.97 -3.13
N ALA A 12 -23.04 -2.78 -2.84
CA ALA A 12 -22.33 -1.50 -3.04
C ALA A 12 -21.54 -1.03 -1.80
N GLU A 13 -21.75 -1.64 -0.63
CA GLU A 13 -21.25 -1.09 0.64
C GLU A 13 -19.84 -1.57 1.04
N CYS A 14 -19.30 -2.63 0.43
CA CYS A 14 -17.98 -3.14 0.85
C CYS A 14 -16.78 -2.40 0.22
N GLU A 15 -16.93 -1.68 -0.89
CA GLU A 15 -15.77 -1.09 -1.59
C GLU A 15 -15.01 -0.05 -0.75
N TYR A 16 -15.69 0.56 0.23
CA TYR A 16 -15.12 1.57 1.12
C TYR A 16 -15.03 1.12 2.58
N THR A 17 -15.32 -0.15 2.88
CA THR A 17 -15.19 -0.67 4.24
C THR A 17 -13.72 -1.05 4.48
N ILE A 18 -13.09 -0.37 5.43
CA ILE A 18 -11.71 -0.66 5.86
C ILE A 18 -11.72 -1.99 6.62
N GLN A 19 -10.98 -2.98 6.12
CA GLN A 19 -10.73 -4.22 6.84
C GLN A 19 -9.58 -4.05 7.83
N PHE A 20 -8.56 -3.30 7.44
CA PHE A 20 -7.35 -3.13 8.24
C PHE A 20 -6.59 -1.87 7.84
N GLN A 21 -5.86 -1.29 8.80
CA GLN A 21 -4.96 -0.18 8.57
C GLN A 21 -3.71 -0.33 9.43
N ILE A 22 -2.53 -0.12 8.84
CA ILE A 22 -1.24 -0.08 9.55
C ILE A 22 -0.40 1.10 9.15
N LEU A 23 0.36 1.58 10.12
CA LEU A 23 1.58 2.30 9.86
C LEU A 23 2.68 1.29 9.55
N ALA A 24 3.42 1.49 8.47
CA ALA A 24 4.48 0.60 8.05
C ALA A 24 5.69 1.33 7.47
N GLU A 25 6.86 0.72 7.65
CA GLU A 25 8.03 0.97 6.82
C GLU A 25 7.93 0.12 5.55
N VAL A 26 8.01 0.79 4.40
CA VAL A 26 8.00 0.19 3.08
C VAL A 26 9.39 0.29 2.48
N GLU A 27 9.94 -0.84 2.03
CA GLU A 27 11.23 -0.90 1.33
C GLU A 27 11.02 -1.19 -0.15
N PHE A 28 11.77 -0.46 -1.00
CA PHE A 28 11.65 -0.51 -2.46
C PHE A 28 12.90 -1.07 -3.13
N GLY A 29 12.72 -1.82 -4.21
CA GLY A 29 13.81 -2.25 -5.11
C GLY A 29 15.08 -2.81 -4.44
N VAL A 30 14.94 -3.49 -3.31
CA VAL A 30 16.02 -4.25 -2.67
C VAL A 30 16.07 -5.61 -3.34
N VAL A 31 17.12 -5.83 -4.14
CA VAL A 31 17.32 -7.09 -4.86
C VAL A 31 17.38 -8.23 -3.84
N SER A 32 16.39 -9.10 -3.89
CA SER A 32 16.27 -10.29 -3.05
C SER A 32 15.69 -11.44 -3.86
N LYS A 33 15.51 -12.62 -3.25
CA LYS A 33 14.85 -13.74 -3.91
C LYS A 33 13.42 -13.43 -4.39
N LYS A 34 12.78 -12.40 -3.82
CA LYS A 34 11.36 -12.05 -4.02
C LYS A 34 11.13 -10.62 -4.54
N CYS A 35 12.20 -9.90 -4.89
CA CYS A 35 12.08 -8.55 -5.40
C CYS A 35 13.24 -8.26 -6.36
N ARG A 36 12.93 -7.89 -7.60
CA ARG A 36 13.91 -7.84 -8.69
C ARG A 36 14.43 -6.44 -8.95
N ASN A 37 13.63 -5.37 -8.86
CA ASN A 37 14.12 -3.98 -8.97
C ASN A 37 13.11 -2.86 -8.66
N PHE A 38 11.86 -2.91 -9.15
CA PHE A 38 10.87 -1.84 -8.94
C PHE A 38 9.61 -2.33 -8.24
N GLY A 39 9.10 -1.48 -7.33
CA GLY A 39 7.93 -1.76 -6.52
C GLY A 39 8.25 -2.01 -5.06
N ILE A 40 7.29 -2.62 -4.37
CA ILE A 40 7.34 -2.90 -2.94
C ILE A 40 8.04 -4.24 -2.74
N CYS A 41 9.16 -4.24 -2.01
CA CYS A 41 9.87 -5.48 -1.67
C CYS A 41 9.55 -5.98 -0.26
N ARG A 42 9.26 -5.07 0.67
CA ARG A 42 8.97 -5.39 2.06
C ARG A 42 8.07 -4.34 2.67
N ILE A 43 7.13 -4.80 3.50
CA ILE A 43 6.32 -3.96 4.38
C ILE A 43 6.54 -4.48 5.80
N THR A 44 6.95 -3.59 6.69
CA THR A 44 7.18 -3.92 8.11
C THR A 44 6.30 -3.02 8.96
N PRO A 45 5.42 -3.57 9.83
CA PRO A 45 4.66 -2.75 10.76
C PRO A 45 5.60 -1.85 11.59
N ALA A 46 5.31 -0.56 11.63
CA ALA A 46 6.07 0.42 12.39
C ALA A 46 5.24 0.89 13.60
N LYS A 47 5.90 1.21 14.70
CA LYS A 47 5.23 1.81 15.85
C LYS A 47 5.14 3.33 15.65
N LEU A 48 4.14 3.94 16.27
CA LEU A 48 3.97 5.39 16.22
C LEU A 48 5.21 6.13 16.74
N ASP A 49 5.87 5.57 17.76
CA ASP A 49 7.07 6.12 18.37
C ASP A 49 8.28 6.13 17.41
N ASP A 50 8.27 5.26 16.39
CA ASP A 50 9.36 5.18 15.39
C ASP A 50 9.32 6.38 14.41
N LEU A 51 8.17 7.06 14.26
CA LEU A 51 8.02 8.23 13.37
C LEU A 51 8.91 9.41 13.76
N GLY A 52 9.11 9.65 15.06
CA GLY A 52 9.91 10.77 15.56
C GLY A 52 11.42 10.61 15.35
N SER A 53 11.86 9.39 15.02
CA SER A 53 13.26 9.03 14.82
C SER A 53 13.54 8.45 13.43
N ALA A 54 12.54 8.47 12.54
CA ALA A 54 12.64 7.96 11.18
C ALA A 54 13.69 8.75 10.41
N THR A 55 14.94 8.29 10.49
CA THR A 55 16.01 8.76 9.61
C THR A 55 15.62 8.41 8.18
N THR A 56 15.61 9.41 7.31
CA THR A 56 15.40 9.20 5.88
C THR A 56 16.48 8.26 5.35
N GLN A 57 16.07 7.07 4.95
CA GLN A 57 16.95 6.06 4.36
C GLN A 57 16.60 5.88 2.89
N ASP A 58 17.62 5.76 2.04
CA ASP A 58 17.39 5.49 0.62
C ASP A 58 16.62 4.18 0.45
N ARG A 59 15.66 4.19 -0.47
CA ARG A 59 14.74 3.09 -0.77
C ARG A 59 13.84 2.66 0.38
N LYS A 60 13.65 3.52 1.37
CA LYS A 60 12.66 3.33 2.42
C LYS A 60 11.70 4.51 2.47
N SER A 61 10.48 4.23 2.92
CA SER A 61 9.48 5.24 3.23
C SER A 61 8.58 4.74 4.33
N THR A 62 8.08 5.66 5.14
CA THR A 62 6.95 5.40 6.00
C THR A 62 5.65 5.59 5.20
N ALA A 63 4.70 4.68 5.38
CA ALA A 63 3.39 4.75 4.76
C ALA A 63 2.30 4.28 5.71
N ILE A 64 1.09 4.79 5.50
CA ILE A 64 -0.12 4.18 6.03
C ILE A 64 -0.68 3.27 4.94
N ALA A 65 -0.70 1.96 5.19
CA ALA A 65 -1.35 1.00 4.32
C ALA A 65 -2.77 0.73 4.82
N THR A 66 -3.77 1.01 3.99
CA THR A 66 -5.18 0.77 4.27
C THR A 66 -5.70 -0.30 3.33
N VAL A 67 -6.21 -1.39 3.90
CA VAL A 67 -6.79 -2.51 3.16
C VAL A 67 -8.30 -2.43 3.28
N PHE A 68 -8.98 -2.30 2.14
CA PHE A 68 -10.43 -2.29 2.02
C PHE A 68 -10.94 -3.68 1.62
N CYS A 69 -12.26 -3.92 1.66
CA CYS A 69 -12.80 -5.18 1.11
C CYS A 69 -12.37 -5.37 -0.36
N LYS A 70 -12.35 -6.63 -0.81
CA LYS A 70 -12.03 -7.02 -2.21
C LYS A 70 -10.59 -6.72 -2.63
N ASN A 71 -9.65 -6.75 -1.68
CA ASN A 71 -8.21 -6.54 -1.94
C ASN A 71 -7.86 -5.18 -2.54
N HIS A 72 -8.72 -4.17 -2.36
CA HIS A 72 -8.37 -2.79 -2.66
C HIS A 72 -7.42 -2.30 -1.56
N VAL A 73 -6.19 -1.93 -1.94
CA VAL A 73 -5.17 -1.43 -1.02
C VAL A 73 -4.84 0.01 -1.40
N GLU A 74 -4.85 0.91 -0.42
CA GLU A 74 -4.31 2.26 -0.56
C GLU A 74 -3.06 2.40 0.30
N MET A 75 -2.03 3.05 -0.26
CA MET A 75 -0.83 3.43 0.49
C MET A 75 -0.63 4.93 0.45
N ASP A 76 -0.65 5.54 1.62
CA ASP A 76 -0.34 6.96 1.84
C ASP A 76 1.10 7.10 2.37
N PHE A 77 2.05 7.35 1.48
CA PHE A 77 3.46 7.53 1.80
C PHE A 77 3.74 8.94 2.33
N LEU A 78 4.47 9.06 3.44
CA LEU A 78 4.87 10.34 4.03
C LEU A 78 6.05 10.94 3.24
N LYS A 79 5.86 12.07 2.56
CA LYS A 79 6.89 12.68 1.70
C LYS A 79 8.18 13.03 2.45
N HIS A 80 8.08 13.46 3.71
CA HIS A 80 9.25 13.77 4.52
C HIS A 80 10.09 12.54 4.90
N SER A 81 9.54 11.32 4.77
CA SER A 81 10.27 10.07 4.99
C SER A 81 10.93 9.50 3.73
N ILE A 82 10.73 10.16 2.57
CA ILE A 82 11.23 9.72 1.27
C ILE A 82 12.45 10.56 0.89
N THR A 83 13.57 9.93 0.54
CA THR A 83 14.73 10.63 -0.03
C THR A 83 14.42 11.10 -1.46
N SER A 84 15.05 12.18 -1.92
CA SER A 84 14.90 12.64 -3.32
C SER A 84 15.25 11.54 -4.34
N SER A 85 16.28 10.74 -4.07
CA SER A 85 16.64 9.57 -4.90
C SER A 85 15.54 8.51 -4.96
N THR A 86 14.86 8.25 -3.85
CA THR A 86 13.73 7.31 -3.81
C THR A 86 12.54 7.87 -4.56
N TYR A 87 12.24 9.17 -4.37
CA TYR A 87 11.18 9.85 -5.08
C TYR A 87 11.38 9.79 -6.60
N ASP A 88 12.54 10.22 -7.08
CA ASP A 88 12.87 10.26 -8.51
C ASP A 88 12.82 8.88 -9.16
N ARG A 89 13.12 7.82 -8.39
CA ARG A 89 13.14 6.46 -8.91
C ARG A 89 11.78 5.77 -8.94
N TYR A 90 10.94 5.96 -7.92
CA TYR A 90 9.72 5.17 -7.75
C TYR A 90 8.42 5.95 -7.90
N PHE A 91 8.47 7.28 -7.82
CA PHE A 91 7.29 8.15 -7.85
C PHE A 91 7.36 9.23 -8.95
N SER A 92 8.45 9.27 -9.70
CA SER A 92 8.57 10.21 -10.83
C SER A 92 7.52 9.92 -11.90
N CYS A 93 7.20 10.93 -12.71
CA CYS A 93 6.22 10.84 -13.79
C CYS A 93 4.78 10.49 -13.35
N LYS A 94 4.43 10.71 -12.08
CA LYS A 94 3.10 10.46 -11.51
C LYS A 94 2.65 8.98 -11.56
N ARG A 95 3.61 8.06 -11.65
CA ARG A 95 3.35 6.62 -11.67
C ARG A 95 4.19 5.90 -10.63
N PHE A 96 3.66 4.78 -10.15
CA PHE A 96 4.34 3.83 -9.28
C PHE A 96 4.36 2.47 -9.97
N LEU A 97 5.55 1.96 -10.25
CA LEU A 97 5.74 0.69 -10.95
C LEU A 97 5.95 -0.45 -9.94
N VAL A 98 5.21 -1.53 -10.13
CA VAL A 98 5.38 -2.81 -9.43
C VAL A 98 5.75 -3.87 -10.46
N ASP A 99 7.01 -4.33 -10.44
CA ASP A 99 7.53 -5.28 -11.44
C ASP A 99 7.05 -6.72 -11.23
N GLU A 100 6.66 -7.07 -10.01
CA GLU A 100 6.23 -8.41 -9.63
C GLU A 100 5.15 -8.36 -8.56
N ASP A 101 4.30 -9.39 -8.54
CA ASP A 101 3.23 -9.48 -7.55
C ASP A 101 3.85 -9.50 -6.14
N PHE A 102 3.32 -8.65 -5.27
CA PHE A 102 3.71 -8.55 -3.87
C PHE A 102 2.62 -9.15 -2.98
N GLU A 103 3.02 -10.03 -2.07
CA GLU A 103 2.14 -10.64 -1.09
C GLU A 103 2.53 -10.22 0.32
N TYR A 104 1.55 -9.75 1.08
CA TYR A 104 1.70 -9.42 2.49
C TYR A 104 0.89 -10.39 3.34
N SER A 105 1.52 -10.93 4.38
CA SER A 105 0.85 -11.69 5.43
C SER A 105 1.45 -11.33 6.78
N LEU A 106 0.59 -11.11 7.77
CA LEU A 106 1.02 -10.81 9.14
C LEU A 106 1.34 -12.12 9.88
N PRO A 107 2.56 -12.29 10.44
CA PRO A 107 2.96 -13.56 11.07
C PRO A 107 2.09 -13.99 12.25
N GLN A 108 1.41 -13.03 12.90
CA GLN A 108 0.69 -13.24 14.16
C GLN A 108 -0.83 -13.13 14.07
N SER A 109 -1.38 -12.79 12.90
CA SER A 109 -2.84 -12.73 12.69
C SER A 109 -3.21 -13.41 11.37
N LYS A 110 -3.90 -14.55 11.44
CA LYS A 110 -4.40 -15.31 10.28
C LYS A 110 -5.42 -14.57 9.40
N SER A 111 -5.68 -13.29 9.64
CA SER A 111 -6.84 -12.57 9.10
C SER A 111 -6.48 -11.38 8.21
N VAL A 112 -5.20 -11.03 8.07
CA VAL A 112 -4.77 -9.87 7.29
C VAL A 112 -3.71 -10.30 6.31
N ASP A 113 -4.21 -10.72 5.14
CA ASP A 113 -3.41 -11.02 3.97
C ASP A 113 -3.93 -10.13 2.84
N PHE A 114 -3.01 -9.50 2.10
CA PHE A 114 -3.36 -8.78 0.87
C PHE A 114 -2.28 -8.99 -0.17
N SER A 115 -2.64 -8.81 -1.43
CA SER A 115 -1.71 -8.84 -2.55
C SER A 115 -1.82 -7.56 -3.37
N ILE A 116 -0.69 -7.14 -3.91
CA ILE A 116 -0.58 -6.06 -4.88
C ILE A 116 -0.07 -6.72 -6.16
N GLN A 117 -0.83 -6.60 -7.23
CA GLN A 117 -0.44 -7.19 -8.51
C GLN A 117 0.69 -6.39 -9.16
N LYS A 118 1.42 -7.01 -10.07
CA LYS A 118 2.33 -6.30 -10.96
C LYS A 118 1.55 -5.32 -11.84
N GLY A 119 2.12 -4.15 -12.07
CA GLY A 119 1.47 -3.13 -12.88
C GLY A 119 2.04 -1.73 -12.67
N GLU A 120 1.47 -0.80 -13.43
CA GLU A 120 1.69 0.63 -13.24
C GLU A 120 0.46 1.22 -12.56
N TYR A 121 0.70 1.97 -11.49
CA TYR A 121 -0.34 2.59 -10.68
C TYR A 121 -0.19 4.11 -10.72
N ASP A 122 -1.30 4.81 -10.93
CA ASP A 122 -1.30 6.27 -10.82
C ASP A 122 -1.08 6.69 -9.37
N ILE A 123 -0.33 7.77 -9.18
CA ILE A 123 -0.14 8.38 -7.86
C ILE A 123 -0.90 9.70 -7.76
N GLN A 124 -1.46 9.94 -6.59
CA GLN A 124 -2.01 11.24 -6.21
C GLN A 124 -1.10 11.85 -5.17
N GLU A 125 -0.62 13.08 -5.35
CA GLU A 125 0.28 13.70 -4.39
C GLU A 125 -0.20 15.07 -3.94
N ASN A 126 0.16 15.42 -2.72
CA ASN A 126 0.03 16.76 -2.18
C ASN A 126 1.35 17.18 -1.49
N ASN A 127 1.30 18.19 -0.63
CA ASN A 127 2.50 18.71 0.04
C ASN A 127 3.10 17.74 1.06
N THR A 128 2.31 16.83 1.63
CA THR A 128 2.72 15.96 2.74
C THR A 128 2.73 14.48 2.38
N LEU A 129 1.90 14.06 1.43
CA LEU A 129 1.62 12.66 1.12
C LEU A 129 1.72 12.36 -0.38
N ILE A 130 2.08 11.11 -0.68
CA ILE A 130 1.89 10.47 -1.98
C ILE A 130 0.98 9.26 -1.75
N LYS A 131 -0.18 9.25 -2.39
CA LYS A 131 -1.14 8.15 -2.37
C LYS A 131 -0.97 7.30 -3.62
N VAL A 132 -0.89 5.98 -3.42
CA VAL A 132 -0.96 4.98 -4.49
C VAL A 132 -2.15 4.06 -4.22
N ILE A 133 -2.94 3.78 -5.26
CA ILE A 133 -4.17 3.00 -5.16
C ILE A 133 -4.00 1.71 -5.97
N PHE A 134 -4.06 0.56 -5.30
CA PHE A 134 -3.94 -0.77 -5.89
C PHE A 134 -5.31 -1.44 -5.94
N LYS A 135 -5.82 -1.72 -7.14
CA LYS A 135 -7.11 -2.38 -7.40
C LYS A 135 -6.95 -3.60 -8.29
#